data_AF-A0A829CY45-F1
#
_entry.id   AF-A0A829CY45-F1
#
_cell.length_a   1.000
_cell.length_b   1.000
_cell.length_c   1.000
_cell.angle_alpha   90.00
_cell.angle_beta   90.00
_cell.angle_gamma   90.00
#
_symmetry.space_group_name_H-M   'P 1'
#
loop_
_entity.id
_entity.type
_entity.pdbx_description
1 polymer ?
#
loop_
_entity_poly.entity_id
_entity_poly.type
_entity_poly.pdbx_seq_one_letter_code
_entity_poly.pdbx_strand_id
1 'polypeptide(L)' 'MIYYAEVAFDLPIEEDTFTYEIPPNVQIGVRVLVKLRNREEEGIIVSIHQNEPNYK' A
#
# COMPACT_ATOMS: atom_id res chain seq x y z
N MET A 1 2.92 -17.56 2.10
CA MET A 1 3.97 -16.54 2.17
C MET A 1 3.26 -15.21 2.09
N ILE A 2 3.47 -14.32 3.07
CA ILE A 2 2.75 -13.05 3.22
C ILE A 2 3.55 -11.96 2.48
N TYR A 3 2.87 -11.04 1.80
CA TYR A 3 3.48 -9.93 1.07
C TYR A 3 2.90 -8.62 1.58
N TYR A 4 3.74 -7.59 1.60
CA TYR A 4 3.36 -6.23 2.01
C TYR A 4 3.56 -5.28 0.84
N ALA A 5 2.63 -4.36 0.63
CA ALA A 5 2.74 -3.33 -0.39
C ALA A 5 2.74 -1.95 0.24
N GLU A 6 3.63 -1.08 -0.24
CA GLU A 6 3.50 0.35 -0.04
C GLU A 6 2.51 0.89 -1.08
N VAL A 7 1.47 1.58 -0.62
CA VAL A 7 0.40 2.15 -1.44
C VAL A 7 0.39 3.66 -1.28
N ALA A 8 0.58 4.37 -2.39
CA ALA A 8 0.52 5.83 -2.46
C ALA A 8 -0.92 6.32 -2.62
N PHE A 9 -1.25 7.44 -1.96
CA PHE A 9 -2.56 8.09 -2.05
C PHE A 9 -2.40 9.58 -2.36
N ASP A 10 -3.38 10.15 -3.06
CA ASP A 10 -3.46 11.59 -3.31
C ASP A 10 -4.05 12.30 -2.08
N LEU A 11 -3.19 12.58 -1.09
CA LEU A 11 -3.55 13.26 0.15
C LEU A 11 -2.77 14.59 0.29
N PRO A 12 -3.37 15.64 0.88
CA PRO A 12 -2.71 16.94 1.09
C PRO A 12 -1.61 16.98 2.18
N ILE A 13 -0.83 15.88 2.34
CA ILE A 13 0.44 15.68 3.08
C ILE A 13 0.38 15.29 4.58
N GLU A 14 1.10 14.20 4.91
CA GLU A 14 2.20 14.07 5.92
C GLU A 14 2.94 12.71 5.73
N GLU A 15 2.23 11.68 5.26
CA GLU A 15 2.80 10.40 4.76
C GLU A 15 2.22 10.12 3.36
N ASP A 16 3.08 9.98 2.35
CA ASP A 16 2.65 9.80 0.96
C ASP A 16 2.26 8.35 0.65
N THR A 17 2.70 7.39 1.49
CA THR A 17 2.52 5.95 1.29
C THR A 17 2.19 5.22 2.59
N PHE A 18 1.30 4.23 2.53
CA PHE A 18 0.96 3.36 3.66
C PHE A 18 1.19 1.89 3.32
N THR A 19 1.53 1.07 4.31
CA THR A 19 1.81 -0.36 4.14
C THR A 19 0.56 -1.21 4.36
N TYR A 20 0.31 -2.15 3.44
CA TYR A 20 -0.83 -3.08 3.50
C TYR A 20 -0.41 -4.51 3.21
N GLU A 21 -1.08 -5.50 3.83
CA GLU A 21 -0.98 -6.90 3.43
C GLU A 21 -1.67 -7.11 2.08
N ILE A 22 -1.02 -7.85 1.18
CA ILE A 22 -1.53 -8.08 -0.18
C ILE A 22 -1.44 -9.56 -0.59
N PRO A 23 -2.32 -10.02 -1.50
CA PRO A 23 -2.21 -11.37 -2.06
C PRO A 23 -0.95 -11.52 -2.92
N PRO A 24 -0.48 -12.76 -3.14
CA PRO A 24 0.61 -13.02 -4.07
C PRO A 24 0.21 -12.65 -5.51
N ASN A 25 1.20 -12.27 -6.33
CA ASN A 25 1.08 -11.91 -7.75
C ASN A 25 0.45 -10.54 -8.06
N VAL A 26 0.40 -9.63 -7.09
CA VAL A 26 0.08 -8.22 -7.36
C VAL A 26 1.29 -7.51 -7.96
N GLN A 27 1.07 -6.58 -8.89
CA GLN A 27 2.12 -5.87 -9.61
C GLN A 27 2.27 -4.43 -9.11
N ILE A 28 3.47 -3.88 -9.23
CA ILE A 28 3.74 -2.46 -8.98
C ILE A 28 3.07 -1.61 -10.09
N GLY A 29 2.52 -0.45 -9.72
CA GLY A 29 1.89 0.49 -10.65
C GLY A 29 0.41 0.23 -10.95
N VAL A 30 -0.20 -0.77 -10.32
CA VAL A 30 -1.65 -1.02 -10.44
C VAL A 30 -2.43 -0.22 -9.39
N ARG A 31 -3.65 0.19 -9.76
CA ARG A 31 -4.61 0.84 -8.85
C ARG A 31 -5.28 -0.22 -7.98
N VAL A 32 -5.40 0.08 -6.70
CA VAL A 32 -6.04 -0.80 -5.71
C VAL A 32 -7.02 -0.01 -4.86
N LEU A 33 -8.12 -0.66 -4.47
CA LEU A 33 -9.05 -0.11 -3.50
C LEU A 33 -8.67 -0.66 -2.13
N VAL A 34 -8.35 0.23 -1.19
CA VAL A 34 -7.85 -0.12 0.13
C VAL A 34 -8.53 0.71 1.21
N LYS A 35 -8.60 0.16 2.42
CA LYS A 35 -9.20 0.85 3.55
C LYS A 35 -8.19 1.83 4.14
N LEU A 36 -8.45 3.12 3.96
CA LEU A 36 -7.70 4.20 4.61
C LEU A 36 -8.57 4.79 5.71
N ARG A 37 -8.21 4.55 6.98
CA ARG A 37 -9.02 4.90 8.16
C ARG A 37 -10.42 4.22 8.08
N ASN A 38 -11.49 5.01 8.00
CA ASN A 38 -12.88 4.54 7.96
C ASN A 38 -13.53 4.64 6.57
N ARG A 39 -12.72 4.85 5.52
CA ARG A 39 -13.18 4.97 4.13
C ARG A 39 -12.38 4.04 3.21
N GLU A 40 -13.02 3.60 2.13
CA GLU A 40 -12.33 2.95 1.02
C GLU A 40 -11.77 4.05 0.11
N GLU A 41 -10.50 3.94 -0.23
CA GLU A 41 -9.79 4.89 -1.06
C GLU A 41 -8.98 4.15 -2.12
N GLU A 42 -8.85 4.81 -3.27
CA GLU A 42 -8.07 4.27 -4.37
C GLU A 42 -6.62 4.75 -4.25
N GLY A 43 -5.69 3.80 -4.30
CA GLY A 43 -4.25 4.07 -4.24
C GLY A 43 -3.48 3.31 -5.29
N ILE A 44 -2.18 3.55 -5.38
CA ILE A 44 -1.27 2.90 -6.34
C ILE A 44 -0.16 2.18 -5.59
N ILE A 45 0.10 0.93 -5.94
CA ILE A 45 1.22 0.18 -5.36
C ILE A 45 2.54 0.71 -5.90
N VAL A 46 3.42 1.14 -5.00
CA VAL A 46 4.75 1.67 -5.34
C VAL A 46 5.88 0.68 -5.03
N SER A 47 5.70 -0.20 -4.05
CA SER A 47 6.68 -1.21 -3.65
C SER A 47 6.02 -2.47 -3.09
N ILE A 48 6.70 -3.62 -3.17
CA ILE A 48 6.26 -4.91 -2.60
C ILE A 48 7.41 -5.56 -1.84
N HIS A 49 7.13 -6.03 -0.62
CA HIS A 49 8.08 -6.64 0.29
C HIS A 49 7.61 -8.03 0.75
N GLN A 50 8.57 -8.92 1.02
CA GLN A 50 8.31 -10.27 1.54
C GLN A 50 8.32 -10.35 3.07
N ASN A 51 8.71 -9.27 3.73
CA ASN A 51 8.69 -9.09 5.18
C ASN A 51 7.96 -7.78 5.48
N GLU A 52 7.36 -7.66 6.66
CA GLU A 52 6.74 -6.42 7.10
C GLU A 52 7.80 -5.32 7.19
N PRO A 53 7.66 -4.23 6.41
CA PRO A 53 8.59 -3.11 6.48
C PRO A 53 8.57 -2.46 7.87
N ASN A 54 9.75 -2.09 8.36
CA ASN A 54 9.91 -1.40 9.63
C ASN A 54 10.55 -0.03 9.36
N TYR A 55 9.70 1.00 9.28
CA TYR A 55 10.14 2.39 9.20
C TYR A 55 10.24 2.92 10.64
N LYS A 56 11.47 3.21 11.09
CA LYS A 56 11.74 3.84 12.40
C LYS A 56 11.43 5.33 12.37
#